data_AF-A0A7J9RYD1-F1
#
_entry.id   AF-A0A7J9RYD1-F1
#
_cell.length_a   1.000
_cell.length_b   1.000
_cell.length_c   1.000
_cell.angle_alpha   90.00
_cell.angle_beta   90.00
_cell.angle_gamma   90.00
#
_symmetry.space_group_name_H-M   'P 1'
#
loop_
_entity.id
_entity.type
_entity.pdbx_description
1 polymer ?
#
loop_
_entity_poly.entity_id
_entity_poly.type
_entity_poly.pdbx_seq_one_letter_code
_entity_poly.pdbx_strand_id
1 'polypeptide(L)'
;MDYLDPLPSGSSRLCFVNTSSAAAEAVTLFAAKGSVLHLFTTGQGNVVGHPIIPVIKISANPKTVTTMAEHIDVDVSDLLQLKVSLKEAGERIFNYALRVMNGRLTSAEVLQHDEFSPIKLYISA
;
A
#
# COMPACT_ATOMS: atom_id res chain seq x y z
N MET A 1 9.19 -16.35 0.04
CA MET A 1 10.57 -15.99 0.43
C MET A 1 10.50 -15.23 1.73
N ASP A 2 11.46 -15.44 2.61
CA ASP A 2 11.62 -14.63 3.81
C ASP A 2 11.99 -13.17 3.41
N TYR A 3 11.71 -12.21 4.28
CA TYR A 3 12.05 -10.80 4.06
C TYR A 3 13.57 -10.57 4.08
N LEU A 4 14.37 -11.48 4.67
CA LEU A 4 15.84 -11.43 4.64
C LEU A 4 16.48 -12.20 3.48
N ASP A 5 15.73 -13.03 2.76
CA ASP A 5 16.29 -13.75 1.61
C ASP A 5 16.76 -12.75 0.53
N PRO A 6 17.82 -13.03 -0.23
CA PRO A 6 18.17 -12.20 -1.37
C PRO A 6 17.04 -12.19 -2.42
N LEU A 7 16.87 -11.07 -3.11
CA LEU A 7 16.01 -11.04 -4.29
C LEU A 7 16.68 -11.86 -5.42
N PRO A 8 15.93 -12.71 -6.14
CA PRO A 8 16.47 -13.45 -7.28
C PRO A 8 17.06 -12.51 -8.34
N SER A 9 18.26 -12.81 -8.83
CA SER A 9 18.88 -12.05 -9.92
C SER A 9 18.20 -12.35 -11.27
N GLY A 10 17.83 -11.30 -12.02
CA GLY A 10 17.30 -11.39 -13.39
C GLY A 10 15.77 -11.40 -13.51
N SER A 11 15.29 -10.64 -14.52
CA SER A 11 13.90 -10.32 -14.95
C SER A 11 12.83 -10.06 -13.87
N SER A 12 12.00 -9.03 -14.09
CA SER A 12 10.87 -8.67 -13.23
C SER A 12 9.94 -9.86 -13.02
N ARG A 13 9.81 -10.31 -11.76
CA ARG A 13 8.97 -11.44 -11.37
C ARG A 13 8.05 -11.06 -10.21
N LEU A 14 6.88 -11.69 -10.17
CA LEU A 14 6.04 -11.67 -8.98
C LEU A 14 6.72 -12.48 -7.87
N CYS A 15 6.91 -11.87 -6.71
CA CYS A 15 7.51 -12.52 -5.54
C CYS A 15 6.51 -12.54 -4.38
N PHE A 16 6.35 -13.72 -3.76
CA PHE A 16 5.58 -13.88 -2.53
C PHE A 16 6.53 -13.77 -1.34
N VAL A 17 6.41 -12.69 -0.57
CA VAL A 17 7.27 -12.39 0.58
C VAL A 17 6.48 -12.66 1.86
N ASN A 18 7.05 -13.48 2.75
CA ASN A 18 6.45 -13.80 4.03
C ASN A 18 6.71 -12.66 5.02
N THR A 19 5.65 -12.07 5.56
CA THR A 19 5.70 -10.98 6.54
C THR A 19 4.64 -11.18 7.61
N SER A 20 4.69 -10.35 8.66
CA SER A 20 3.56 -10.15 9.56
C SER A 20 2.34 -9.64 8.80
N SER A 21 1.13 -9.90 9.34
CA SER A 21 -0.13 -9.32 8.85
C SER A 21 -0.44 -7.96 9.49
N ALA A 22 0.26 -7.60 10.57
CA ALA A 22 0.13 -6.28 11.18
C ALA A 22 0.64 -5.22 10.20
N ALA A 23 -0.19 -4.23 9.89
CA ALA A 23 0.03 -3.33 8.76
C ALA A 23 1.39 -2.61 8.81
N ALA A 24 1.74 -2.01 9.95
CA ALA A 24 3.02 -1.31 10.15
C ALA A 24 4.23 -2.25 10.00
N GLU A 25 4.15 -3.47 10.53
CA GLU A 25 5.22 -4.47 10.37
C GLU A 25 5.33 -4.92 8.91
N ALA A 26 4.20 -5.18 8.24
CA ALA A 26 4.18 -5.64 6.85
C ALA A 26 4.84 -4.62 5.91
N VAL A 27 4.47 -3.33 6.01
CA VAL A 27 5.08 -2.29 5.17
C VAL A 27 6.57 -2.14 5.46
N THR A 28 7.01 -2.19 6.73
CA THR A 28 8.44 -2.16 7.08
C THR A 28 9.20 -3.36 6.50
N LEU A 29 8.64 -4.57 6.55
CA LEU A 29 9.31 -5.77 6.05
C LEU A 29 9.36 -5.83 4.53
N PHE A 30 8.31 -5.38 3.84
CA PHE A 30 8.38 -5.22 2.38
C PHE A 30 9.38 -4.14 1.98
N ALA A 31 9.51 -3.06 2.76
CA ALA A 31 10.54 -2.04 2.55
C ALA A 31 11.95 -2.65 2.69
N ALA A 32 12.20 -3.41 3.76
CA ALA A 32 13.46 -4.12 3.99
C ALA A 32 13.80 -5.10 2.87
N LYS A 33 12.78 -5.71 2.24
CA LYS A 33 12.96 -6.60 1.08
C LYS A 33 13.36 -5.88 -0.21
N GLY A 34 13.27 -4.55 -0.26
CA GLY A 34 13.65 -3.74 -1.43
C GLY A 34 12.48 -3.23 -2.26
N SER A 35 11.25 -3.23 -1.74
CA SER A 35 10.17 -2.47 -2.37
C SER A 35 10.49 -0.96 -2.36
N VAL A 36 9.89 -0.21 -3.28
CA VAL A 36 10.09 1.26 -3.40
C VAL A 36 8.77 2.04 -3.48
N LEU A 37 7.64 1.33 -3.48
CA LEU A 37 6.29 1.86 -3.51
C LEU A 37 5.35 0.79 -2.95
N HIS A 38 4.40 1.16 -2.09
CA HIS A 38 3.37 0.24 -1.62
C HIS A 38 2.00 0.62 -2.15
N LEU A 39 1.25 -0.37 -2.61
CA LEU A 39 -0.18 -0.26 -2.89
C LEU A 39 -0.91 -0.92 -1.72
N PHE A 40 -1.58 -0.13 -0.90
CA PHE A 40 -2.24 -0.61 0.32
C PHE A 40 -3.75 -0.47 0.19
N THR A 41 -4.47 -1.59 0.07
CA THR A 41 -5.92 -1.58 0.02
C THR A 41 -6.51 -1.51 1.43
N THR A 42 -7.53 -0.68 1.61
CA THR A 42 -8.16 -0.50 2.93
C THR A 42 -9.68 -0.41 2.80
N GLY A 43 -10.36 -1.35 3.47
CA GLY A 43 -11.82 -1.37 3.55
C GLY A 43 -12.37 -0.63 4.76
N GLN A 44 -11.62 -0.56 5.86
CA GLN A 44 -12.04 0.03 7.14
C GLN A 44 -11.24 1.29 7.51
N GLY A 45 -10.44 1.83 6.58
CA GLY A 45 -9.73 3.09 6.82
C GLY A 45 -8.45 2.94 7.64
N ASN A 46 -7.75 1.81 7.54
CA ASN A 46 -6.35 1.75 7.98
C ASN A 46 -5.54 2.84 7.24
N VAL A 47 -4.92 3.73 8.02
CA VAL A 47 -4.20 4.92 7.54
C VAL A 47 -2.69 4.74 7.47
N VAL A 48 -2.18 3.51 7.69
CA VAL A 48 -0.75 3.21 7.74
C VAL A 48 0.02 3.88 6.59
N GLY A 49 1.13 4.51 6.94
CA GLY A 49 2.15 4.97 6.02
C GLY A 49 3.49 4.32 6.33
N HIS A 50 4.56 4.99 5.93
CA HIS A 50 5.92 4.55 6.17
C HIS A 50 6.87 5.74 5.99
N PRO A 51 7.87 5.93 6.88
CA PRO A 51 8.71 7.13 6.85
C PRO A 51 9.67 7.23 5.66
N ILE A 52 9.87 6.13 4.93
CA ILE A 52 10.85 6.05 3.82
C ILE A 52 10.19 5.76 2.47
N ILE A 53 9.06 5.07 2.45
CA ILE A 53 8.47 4.53 1.22
C ILE A 53 7.06 5.09 1.05
N PRO A 54 6.71 5.63 -0.11
CA PRO A 54 5.36 6.10 -0.36
C PRO A 54 4.35 4.93 -0.30
N VAL A 55 3.27 5.14 0.46
CA VAL A 55 2.18 4.17 0.60
C VAL A 55 0.92 4.76 -0.04
N ILE A 56 0.48 4.20 -1.16
CA ILE A 56 -0.76 4.62 -1.85
C ILE A 56 -1.94 3.89 -1.22
N LYS A 57 -2.86 4.64 -0.61
CA LYS A 57 -4.10 4.08 -0.05
C LYS A 57 -5.18 3.96 -1.11
N ILE A 58 -5.72 2.75 -1.25
CA ILE A 58 -6.76 2.43 -2.23
C ILE A 58 -7.99 1.94 -1.46
N SER A 59 -9.17 2.47 -1.77
CA SER A 59 -10.41 1.96 -1.20
C SER A 59 -11.48 1.75 -2.25
N ALA A 60 -12.18 0.62 -2.12
CA ALA A 60 -13.39 0.33 -2.87
C ALA A 60 -14.65 0.46 -2.00
N ASN A 61 -14.52 0.78 -0.71
CA ASN A 61 -15.65 0.93 0.20
C ASN A 61 -16.18 2.38 0.14
N PRO A 62 -17.39 2.63 -0.40
CA PRO A 62 -17.94 3.99 -0.52
C PRO A 62 -18.02 4.71 0.83
N LYS A 63 -18.27 3.97 1.92
CA LYS A 63 -18.33 4.56 3.27
C LYS A 63 -16.97 5.13 3.67
N THR A 64 -15.92 4.34 3.54
CA THR A 64 -14.54 4.74 3.87
C THR A 64 -14.08 5.90 3.01
N VAL A 65 -14.33 5.86 1.70
CA VAL A 65 -14.01 6.96 0.79
C VAL A 65 -14.71 8.25 1.20
N THR A 66 -15.99 8.18 1.61
CA THR A 66 -16.76 9.37 1.99
C THR A 66 -16.33 9.93 3.34
N THR A 67 -16.03 9.07 4.32
CA THR A 67 -15.76 9.50 5.71
C THR A 67 -14.29 9.72 6.03
N MET A 68 -13.38 9.26 5.17
CA MET A 68 -11.92 9.33 5.35
C MET A 68 -11.20 9.72 4.06
N ALA A 69 -11.83 10.57 3.24
CA ALA A 69 -11.38 10.94 1.90
C ALA A 69 -9.94 11.49 1.91
N GLU A 70 -9.57 12.22 2.96
CA GLU A 70 -8.23 12.78 3.17
C GLU A 70 -7.13 11.72 3.31
N HIS A 71 -7.49 10.47 3.64
CA HIS A 71 -6.56 9.36 3.78
C HIS A 71 -6.50 8.47 2.53
N ILE A 72 -7.39 8.64 1.56
CA ILE A 72 -7.52 7.78 0.38
C ILE A 72 -6.93 8.46 -0.84
N ASP A 73 -5.89 7.84 -1.41
CA ASP A 73 -5.24 8.31 -2.63
C ASP A 73 -6.01 7.96 -3.90
N VAL A 74 -6.59 6.74 -3.95
CA VAL A 74 -7.34 6.24 -5.10
C VAL A 74 -8.67 5.66 -4.67
N ASP A 75 -9.74 6.37 -5.03
CA ASP A 75 -11.11 5.87 -4.95
C ASP A 75 -11.43 4.96 -6.15
N VAL A 76 -11.76 3.71 -5.83
CA VAL A 76 -12.27 2.70 -6.78
C VAL A 76 -13.61 2.13 -6.30
N SER A 77 -14.39 2.90 -5.54
CA SER A 77 -15.68 2.48 -4.98
C SER A 77 -16.76 2.25 -6.04
N ASP A 78 -16.62 2.89 -7.19
CA ASP A 78 -17.44 2.67 -8.38
C ASP A 78 -17.29 1.25 -8.98
N LEU A 79 -16.18 0.54 -8.69
CA LEU A 79 -15.98 -0.86 -9.08
C LEU A 79 -16.97 -1.79 -8.38
N LEU A 80 -17.15 -1.66 -7.06
CA LEU A 80 -18.12 -2.47 -6.31
C LEU A 80 -19.57 -2.04 -6.58
N GLN A 81 -19.77 -0.84 -7.13
CA GLN A 81 -21.06 -0.38 -7.64
C GLN A 81 -21.35 -0.84 -9.08
N LEU A 82 -20.43 -1.62 -9.69
CA LEU A 82 -20.55 -2.13 -11.07
C LEU A 82 -20.69 -1.02 -12.13
N LYS A 83 -20.18 0.19 -11.85
CA LYS A 83 -20.21 1.32 -12.78
C LYS A 83 -19.00 1.35 -13.71
N VAL A 84 -17.95 0.63 -13.34
CA VAL A 84 -16.68 0.53 -14.08
C VAL A 84 -16.19 -0.91 -14.07
N SER A 85 -15.36 -1.24 -15.06
CA SER A 85 -14.66 -2.52 -15.13
C SER A 85 -13.45 -2.56 -14.20
N LEU A 86 -13.00 -3.77 -13.89
CA LEU A 86 -11.74 -4.00 -13.17
C LEU A 86 -10.54 -3.36 -13.89
N LYS A 87 -10.56 -3.36 -15.23
CA LYS A 87 -9.50 -2.78 -16.05
C LYS A 87 -9.41 -1.26 -15.83
N GLU A 88 -10.53 -0.55 -15.87
CA GLU A 88 -10.58 0.90 -15.67
C GLU A 88 -10.18 1.29 -14.24
N ALA A 89 -10.54 0.49 -13.23
CA ALA A 89 -10.06 0.68 -11.86
C ALA A 89 -8.54 0.46 -11.75
N GLY A 90 -8.01 -0.59 -12.40
CA GLY A 90 -6.57 -0.88 -12.46
C GLY A 90 -5.77 0.23 -13.15
N GLU A 91 -6.28 0.77 -14.27
CA GLU A 91 -5.66 1.90 -14.98
C GLU A 91 -5.58 3.15 -14.10
N ARG A 92 -6.61 3.43 -13.30
CA ARG A 92 -6.57 4.54 -12.32
C ARG A 92 -5.49 4.35 -11.26
N ILE A 93 -5.39 3.15 -10.68
CA ILE A 93 -4.35 2.82 -9.69
C ILE A 93 -2.96 2.96 -10.32
N PHE A 94 -2.76 2.41 -11.52
CA PHE A 94 -1.49 2.48 -12.23
C PHE A 94 -1.08 3.92 -12.57
N ASN A 95 -2.01 4.73 -13.09
CA ASN A 95 -1.74 6.14 -13.38
C ASN A 95 -1.46 6.97 -12.11
N TYR A 96 -2.09 6.64 -10.97
CA TYR A 96 -1.73 7.24 -9.69
C TYR A 96 -0.31 6.85 -9.27
N ALA A 97 0.03 5.57 -9.35
CA ALA A 97 1.37 5.05 -9.04
C ALA A 97 2.45 5.73 -9.88
N LEU A 98 2.23 5.89 -11.19
CA LEU A 98 3.13 6.65 -12.07
C LEU A 98 3.35 8.09 -11.59
N ARG A 99 2.29 8.78 -11.16
CA ARG A 99 2.42 10.15 -10.62
C ARG A 99 3.25 10.18 -9.34
N VAL A 100 3.05 9.22 -8.44
CA VAL A 100 3.84 9.10 -7.19
C VAL A 100 5.30 8.82 -7.48
N MET A 101 5.59 7.89 -8.39
CA MET A 101 6.96 7.63 -8.85
C MET A 101 7.62 8.84 -9.53
N ASN A 102 6.83 9.82 -10.01
CA ASN A 102 7.30 11.10 -10.55
C ASN A 102 7.29 12.25 -9.49
N GLY A 103 7.20 11.93 -8.20
CA GLY A 103 7.36 12.90 -7.11
C GLY A 103 6.08 13.49 -6.54
N ARG A 104 4.89 12.99 -6.93
CA ARG A 104 3.66 13.33 -6.22
C ARG A 104 3.66 12.67 -4.84
N LEU A 105 3.48 13.46 -3.78
CA LEU A 105 3.29 12.93 -2.43
C LEU A 105 1.95 12.19 -2.30
N THR A 106 1.98 11.06 -1.59
CA THR A 106 0.80 10.32 -1.13
C THR A 106 0.15 11.00 0.06
N SER A 107 -1.09 10.60 0.35
CA SER A 107 -1.83 11.10 1.51
C SER A 107 -1.16 10.71 2.85
N ALA A 108 -0.41 9.58 2.92
CA ALA A 108 0.40 9.29 4.13
C ALA A 108 1.50 10.31 4.32
N GLU A 109 2.25 10.61 3.26
CA GLU A 109 3.39 11.51 3.35
C GLU A 109 2.94 12.92 3.73
N VAL A 110 1.84 13.41 3.15
CA VAL A 110 1.29 14.74 3.48
C VAL A 110 0.80 14.81 4.92
N LEU A 111 0.17 13.73 5.42
CA LEU A 111 -0.39 13.67 6.77
C LEU A 111 0.59 13.15 7.82
N GLN A 112 1.83 12.83 7.43
CA GLN A 112 2.89 12.32 8.30
C GLN A 112 2.53 11.00 9.02
N HIS A 113 1.89 10.08 8.30
CA HIS A 113 1.73 8.69 8.76
C HIS A 113 3.07 7.97 8.58
N ASP A 114 3.90 8.03 9.63
CA ASP A 114 5.29 7.58 9.63
C ASP A 114 5.47 6.26 10.42
N GLU A 115 4.55 5.31 10.27
CA GLU A 115 4.65 4.04 10.96
C GLU A 115 5.90 3.25 10.53
N PHE A 116 6.69 2.87 11.53
CA PHE A 116 7.83 1.99 11.36
C PHE A 116 7.83 0.98 12.50
N SER A 117 7.74 -0.31 12.16
CA SER A 117 7.76 -1.38 13.16
C SER A 117 8.69 -2.49 12.70
N PRO A 118 9.87 -2.66 13.32
CA PRO A 118 10.67 -3.85 13.11
C PRO A 118 9.89 -5.08 13.59
N ILE A 119 10.23 -6.27 13.08
CA ILE A 119 9.56 -7.51 13.46
C ILE A 119 9.65 -7.75 14.97
N LYS A 120 8.53 -8.08 15.60
CA LYS A 120 8.54 -8.64 16.96
C LYS A 120 8.99 -10.09 16.87
N LEU A 121 10.08 -10.44 17.55
CA LEU A 121 10.58 -11.81 17.67
C LEU A 121 9.66 -12.74 18.50
N TYR A 122 8.54 -12.20 19.01
CA TYR A 122 7.58 -12.88 19.85
C TYR A 122 6.17 -12.62 19.33
N ILE A 123 5.27 -13.59 19.53
CA ILE A 123 3.86 -13.51 19.14
C ILE A 123 3.22 -12.32 19.85
N SER A 124 2.54 -11.44 19.11
CA SER A 124 1.75 -10.37 19.72
C SER A 124 0.60 -11.00 20.51
N ALA A 125 0.41 -10.54 21.76
CA ALA A 125 -0.79 -10.83 22.55
C ALA A 125 -2.05 -10.33 21.84
#